data_AF-A0A8J2JV19-F1
#
_entry.id   AF-A0A8J2JV19-F1
#
_cell.length_a   1.000
_cell.length_b   1.000
_cell.length_c   1.000
_cell.angle_alpha   90.00
_cell.angle_beta   90.00
_cell.angle_gamma   90.00
#
_symmetry.space_group_name_H-M   'P 1'
#
loop_
_entity.id
_entity.type
_entity.pdbx_description
1 polymer ?
#
loop_
_entity_poly.entity_id
_entity_poly.type
_entity_poly.pdbx_seq_one_letter_code
_entity_poly.pdbx_strand_id
1 'polypeptide(L)'
;MKVYKVGDIVDIKGNGAVQKGMPYKYYHGKTGRVYNVTPRALGVIVNKRVRGEILPKRINIRIEHVNHSKCRTDFLDRVKENERLKKEAKARGIKVACKRQPAQPRPAHIVRTKGNEPTLLQPIPLQHQLLVRGILYPLTEHTVLVKHRLQLLPLPC
;
A
#
# COMPACT_ATOMS: atom_id res chain seq x y z
N MET A 1 11.67 -21.05 -11.66
CA MET A 1 12.09 -20.44 -12.94
C MET A 1 10.92 -19.63 -13.50
N LYS A 2 11.13 -18.38 -13.94
CA LYS A 2 10.05 -17.53 -14.52
C LYS A 2 10.05 -17.68 -16.03
N VAL A 3 8.89 -17.91 -16.63
CA VAL A 3 8.71 -18.02 -18.08
C VAL A 3 8.09 -16.71 -18.58
N TYR A 4 8.65 -16.12 -19.64
CA TYR A 4 8.15 -14.91 -20.26
C TYR A 4 7.77 -15.19 -21.71
N LYS A 5 6.64 -14.63 -22.16
CA LYS A 5 6.16 -14.72 -23.53
C LYS A 5 6.04 -13.32 -24.13
N VAL A 6 6.00 -13.27 -25.45
CA VAL A 6 5.71 -12.03 -26.19
C VAL A 6 4.29 -11.57 -25.83
N GLY A 7 4.13 -10.28 -25.51
CA GLY A 7 2.86 -9.68 -25.09
C GLY A 7 2.64 -9.65 -23.58
N ASP A 8 3.47 -10.31 -22.78
CA ASP A 8 3.40 -10.23 -21.32
C ASP A 8 3.71 -8.81 -20.82
N ILE A 9 3.05 -8.41 -19.73
CA ILE A 9 3.27 -7.14 -19.06
C ILE A 9 4.25 -7.36 -17.92
N VAL A 10 5.34 -6.61 -17.96
CA VAL A 10 6.46 -6.79 -17.03
C VAL A 10 6.86 -5.49 -16.38
N ASP A 11 7.27 -5.60 -15.12
CA ASP A 11 7.79 -4.51 -14.30
C ASP A 11 9.32 -4.58 -14.28
N ILE A 12 9.96 -3.43 -14.50
CA ILE A 12 11.42 -3.32 -14.57
C ILE A 12 11.96 -2.85 -13.23
N LYS A 13 12.75 -3.68 -12.58
CA LYS A 13 13.45 -3.38 -11.33
C LYS A 13 14.90 -3.86 -11.43
N GLY A 14 15.81 -2.92 -11.62
CA GLY A 14 17.25 -3.20 -11.66
C GLY A 14 17.72 -3.86 -10.36
N ASN A 15 18.53 -4.91 -10.51
CA ASN A 15 19.20 -5.61 -9.41
C ASN A 15 20.69 -5.25 -9.46
N GLY A 16 21.20 -4.58 -8.43
CA GLY A 16 22.59 -4.13 -8.39
C GLY A 16 23.63 -5.25 -8.41
N ALA A 17 23.26 -6.47 -8.00
CA ALA A 17 24.18 -7.61 -8.01
C ALA A 17 24.54 -8.09 -9.42
N VAL A 18 23.72 -7.78 -10.43
CA VAL A 18 23.95 -8.16 -11.83
C VAL A 18 24.11 -6.90 -12.67
N GLN A 19 25.31 -6.67 -13.18
CA GLN A 19 25.63 -5.46 -13.93
C GLN A 19 25.22 -5.56 -15.42
N LYS A 20 25.22 -6.77 -15.98
CA LYS A 20 24.97 -7.00 -17.41
C LYS A 20 23.50 -6.81 -17.76
N GLY A 21 23.22 -6.05 -18.81
CA GLY A 21 21.85 -5.76 -19.28
C GLY A 21 20.98 -5.06 -18.24
N MET A 22 21.62 -4.29 -17.35
CA MET A 22 20.97 -3.42 -16.37
C MET A 22 20.19 -2.31 -17.09
N PRO A 23 18.95 -2.03 -16.68
CA PRO A 23 18.17 -0.94 -17.27
C PRO A 23 18.73 0.44 -16.83
N TYR A 24 18.66 1.42 -17.74
CA TYR A 24 18.96 2.82 -17.38
C TYR A 24 17.99 3.33 -16.30
N LYS A 25 18.47 4.22 -15.41
CA LYS A 25 17.73 4.72 -14.24
C LYS A 25 16.30 5.18 -14.53
N TYR A 26 16.06 5.77 -15.71
CA TYR A 26 14.73 6.22 -16.11
C TYR A 26 13.69 5.09 -16.19
N TYR A 27 14.13 3.89 -16.60
CA TYR A 27 13.25 2.73 -16.77
C TYR A 27 13.05 1.94 -15.47
N HIS A 28 13.77 2.28 -14.41
CA HIS A 28 13.56 1.67 -13.10
C HIS A 28 12.16 2.02 -12.58
N GLY A 29 11.41 1.01 -12.14
CA GLY A 29 10.02 1.16 -11.69
C GLY A 29 9.03 1.45 -12.81
N LYS A 30 9.41 1.29 -14.09
CA LYS A 30 8.49 1.38 -15.22
C LYS A 30 7.96 0.00 -15.59
N THR A 31 6.73 -0.01 -16.07
CA THR A 31 6.07 -1.19 -16.62
C THR A 31 6.12 -1.09 -18.15
N GLY A 32 6.33 -2.23 -18.80
CA GLY A 32 6.35 -2.32 -20.25
C GLY A 32 5.75 -3.64 -20.76
N ARG A 33 5.72 -3.78 -22.08
CA ARG A 33 5.29 -5.01 -22.76
C ARG A 33 6.47 -5.70 -23.43
N VAL A 34 6.55 -7.01 -23.28
CA VAL A 34 7.59 -7.81 -23.95
C VAL A 34 7.28 -7.87 -25.44
N TYR A 35 8.25 -7.51 -26.29
CA TYR A 35 8.16 -7.63 -27.75
C TYR A 35 9.02 -8.75 -28.32
N ASN A 36 10.16 -9.05 -27.66
CA ASN A 36 11.09 -10.08 -28.09
C ASN A 36 11.61 -10.85 -26.87
N VAL A 37 11.92 -12.13 -27.08
CA VAL A 37 12.46 -13.03 -26.04
C VAL A 37 13.76 -13.62 -26.58
N THR A 38 14.84 -13.47 -25.81
CA THR A 38 16.16 -14.04 -26.13
C THR A 38 16.59 -14.98 -25.00
N PRO A 39 17.63 -15.82 -25.16
CA PRO A 39 17.98 -16.83 -24.16
C PRO A 39 18.23 -16.32 -22.74
N ARG A 40 18.75 -15.09 -22.59
CA ARG A 40 19.11 -14.50 -21.28
C ARG A 40 18.42 -13.16 -21.01
N ALA A 41 17.71 -12.61 -21.99
CA ALA A 41 17.17 -11.26 -21.92
C ALA A 41 15.82 -11.12 -22.62
N LEU A 42 15.12 -10.06 -22.29
CA LEU A 42 13.83 -9.70 -22.82
C LEU A 42 13.95 -8.34 -23.52
N GLY A 43 13.35 -8.25 -24.69
CA GLY A 43 13.05 -6.98 -25.32
C GLY A 43 11.75 -6.44 -24.77
N VAL A 44 11.78 -5.27 -24.13
CA VAL A 44 10.60 -4.60 -23.55
C VAL A 44 10.36 -3.28 -24.26
N ILE A 45 9.10 -2.96 -24.56
CA ILE A 45 8.66 -1.65 -25.02
C ILE A 45 8.16 -0.87 -23.80
N VAL A 46 8.80 0.28 -23.54
CA VAL A 46 8.44 1.19 -22.46
C VAL A 46 8.19 2.57 -23.04
N ASN A 47 7.09 3.20 -22.63
CA ASN A 47 6.78 4.56 -23.02
C ASN A 47 7.64 5.55 -22.22
N LYS A 48 8.43 6.35 -22.92
CA LYS A 48 9.27 7.40 -22.33
C LYS A 48 8.83 8.75 -22.85
N ARG A 49 8.56 9.69 -21.95
CA ARG A 49 8.36 11.09 -22.32
C ARG A 49 9.71 11.71 -22.69
N VAL A 50 9.80 12.27 -23.89
CA VAL A 50 10.96 13.02 -24.37
C VAL A 50 10.45 14.40 -24.76
N ARG A 51 10.85 15.43 -23.99
CA ARG A 51 10.31 16.79 -24.12
C ARG A 51 8.78 16.79 -23.96
N GLY A 52 8.05 17.03 -25.06
CA GLY A 52 6.58 17.10 -25.09
C GLY A 52 5.88 15.80 -25.49
N GLU A 53 6.59 14.84 -26.11
CA GLU A 53 5.97 13.66 -26.73
C GLU A 53 6.26 12.38 -25.95
N ILE A 54 5.35 11.41 -26.00
CA ILE A 54 5.52 10.08 -25.43
C ILE A 54 5.96 9.12 -26.53
N LEU A 55 7.24 8.76 -26.51
CA LEU A 55 7.83 7.87 -27.50
C LEU A 55 7.96 6.44 -26.94
N PRO A 56 7.57 5.40 -27.70
CA PRO A 56 7.83 4.02 -27.33
C PRO A 56 9.32 3.72 -27.50
N LYS A 57 10.00 3.36 -26.41
CA LYS A 57 11.42 2.97 -26.43
C LYS A 57 11.52 1.46 -26.28
N ARG A 58 12.24 0.83 -27.21
CA ARG A 58 12.62 -0.59 -27.17
C ARG A 58 13.91 -0.73 -26.39
N ILE A 59 13.90 -1.54 -25.34
CA ILE A 59 15.04 -1.79 -24.47
C ILE A 59 15.27 -3.28 -24.31
N ASN A 60 16.53 -3.70 -24.22
CA ASN A 60 16.91 -5.08 -23.98
C ASN A 60 17.40 -5.19 -22.53
N ILE A 61 16.72 -5.99 -21.72
CA ILE A 61 16.96 -6.11 -20.28
C ILE A 61 17.09 -7.59 -19.93
N ARG A 62 18.00 -7.96 -19.03
CA ARG A 62 18.07 -9.35 -18.58
C ARG A 62 16.95 -9.76 -17.62
N ILE A 63 16.71 -11.06 -17.51
CA ILE A 63 15.62 -11.65 -16.71
C ILE A 63 15.71 -11.33 -15.21
N GLU A 64 16.91 -11.08 -14.67
CA GLU A 64 17.14 -10.79 -13.26
C GLU A 64 16.55 -9.43 -12.85
N HIS A 65 16.37 -8.53 -13.82
CA HIS A 65 15.87 -7.17 -13.60
C HIS A 65 14.39 -7.01 -13.94
N VAL A 66 13.70 -8.11 -14.24
CA VAL A 66 12.33 -8.08 -14.75
C VAL A 66 11.44 -8.98 -13.92
N ASN A 67 10.25 -8.51 -13.58
CA ASN A 67 9.22 -9.29 -12.87
C ASN A 67 7.90 -9.23 -13.64
N HIS A 68 7.07 -10.28 -13.53
CA HIS A 68 5.70 -10.25 -14.04
C HIS A 68 4.85 -9.27 -13.24
N SER A 69 4.00 -8.51 -13.92
CA SER A 69 3.14 -7.53 -13.25
C SER A 69 1.87 -8.18 -12.72
N LYS A 70 1.60 -8.01 -11.42
CA LYS A 70 0.40 -8.55 -10.75
C LYS A 70 -0.90 -7.92 -11.27
N CYS A 71 -0.83 -6.70 -11.82
CA CYS A 71 -2.01 -6.00 -12.34
C CYS A 71 -2.67 -6.74 -13.51
N ARG A 72 -1.87 -7.45 -14.32
CA ARG A 72 -2.39 -8.24 -15.44
C ARG A 72 -3.04 -9.52 -14.97
N THR A 73 -2.47 -10.19 -13.97
CA THR A 73 -3.02 -11.40 -13.38
C THR A 73 -4.40 -11.15 -12.78
N ASP A 74 -4.53 -10.13 -11.92
CA ASP A 74 -5.82 -9.72 -11.33
C ASP A 74 -6.90 -9.45 -12.39
N PHE A 75 -6.52 -8.76 -13.48
CA PHE A 75 -7.43 -8.52 -14.58
C PHE A 75 -7.88 -9.82 -15.26
N LEU A 76 -6.96 -10.75 -15.54
CA LEU A 76 -7.28 -12.01 -16.21
C LEU A 76 -8.16 -12.92 -15.34
N ASP A 77 -7.88 -12.98 -14.04
CA ASP A 77 -8.67 -13.77 -13.10
C ASP A 77 -10.10 -13.22 -13.01
N ARG A 78 -10.26 -11.90 -12.99
CA ARG A 78 -11.58 -11.26 -13.06
C ARG A 78 -12.31 -11.50 -14.38
N VAL A 79 -11.60 -11.56 -15.51
CA VAL A 79 -12.22 -11.90 -16.81
C VAL A 79 -12.79 -13.32 -16.77
N LYS A 80 -12.01 -14.29 -16.28
CA LYS A 80 -12.46 -15.69 -16.12
C LYS A 80 -13.67 -15.80 -15.19
N GLU A 81 -13.61 -15.13 -14.05
CA GLU A 81 -14.70 -15.11 -13.08
C GLU A 81 -15.99 -14.53 -13.69
N ASN A 82 -15.87 -13.40 -14.39
CA ASN A 82 -17.01 -12.79 -15.06
C ASN A 82 -17.61 -13.69 -16.15
N GLU A 83 -16.77 -14.41 -16.91
CA GLU A 83 -17.26 -15.37 -17.90
C GLU A 83 -17.98 -16.54 -17.26
N ARG A 84 -17.50 -17.05 -16.12
CA ARG A 84 -18.19 -18.08 -15.34
C ARG A 84 -19.56 -17.61 -14.89
N LEU A 85 -19.63 -16.44 -14.22
CA LEU A 85 -20.88 -15.86 -13.74
C LEU A 85 -21.88 -15.60 -14.87
N LYS A 86 -21.42 -15.14 -16.04
CA LYS A 86 -22.28 -14.96 -17.22
C LYS A 86 -22.88 -16.26 -17.73
N LYS A 87 -22.08 -17.34 -17.77
CA LYS A 87 -22.57 -18.66 -18.19
C LYS A 87 -23.62 -19.21 -17.23
N GLU A 88 -23.37 -19.13 -15.92
CA GLU A 88 -24.32 -19.54 -14.89
C GLU A 88 -25.60 -18.70 -14.91
N ALA A 89 -25.48 -17.39 -15.04
CA ALA A 89 -26.61 -16.48 -15.14
C ALA A 89 -27.47 -16.76 -16.39
N LYS A 90 -26.84 -17.06 -17.53
CA LYS A 90 -27.54 -17.47 -18.75
C LYS A 90 -28.28 -18.80 -18.57
N ALA A 91 -27.68 -19.77 -17.88
CA ALA A 91 -28.33 -21.05 -17.59
C ALA A 91 -29.54 -20.90 -16.65
N ARG A 92 -29.46 -19.98 -15.68
CA ARG A 92 -30.54 -19.69 -14.72
C ARG A 92 -31.58 -18.68 -15.24
N GLY A 93 -31.33 -18.02 -16.38
CA GLY A 93 -32.19 -16.95 -16.91
C GLY A 93 -32.12 -15.63 -16.14
N ILE A 94 -31.13 -15.44 -15.26
CA ILE A 94 -30.96 -14.23 -14.44
C ILE A 94 -29.99 -13.26 -15.14
N LYS A 95 -30.20 -11.95 -15.02
CA LYS A 95 -29.25 -10.94 -15.51
C LYS A 95 -28.21 -10.63 -14.42
N VAL A 96 -26.92 -10.73 -14.76
CA VAL A 96 -25.80 -10.41 -13.85
C VAL A 96 -25.11 -9.10 -14.24
N ALA A 97 -24.86 -8.22 -13.26
CA ALA A 97 -24.11 -6.99 -13.44
C ALA A 97 -22.61 -7.22 -13.18
N CYS A 98 -21.82 -7.48 -14.22
CA CYS A 98 -20.38 -7.75 -14.09
C CYS A 98 -19.49 -6.48 -14.00
N LYS A 99 -20.09 -5.28 -14.07
CA LYS A 99 -19.34 -4.01 -13.99
C LYS A 99 -19.05 -3.70 -12.52
N ARG A 100 -17.82 -3.26 -12.23
CA ARG A 100 -17.45 -2.77 -10.90
C ARG A 100 -18.18 -1.46 -10.60
N GLN A 101 -18.68 -1.31 -9.38
CA GLN A 101 -19.25 -0.07 -8.89
C GLN A 101 -18.27 0.60 -7.92
N PRO A 102 -18.19 1.95 -7.90
CA PRO A 102 -17.47 2.65 -6.84
C PRO A 102 -18.14 2.41 -5.49
N ALA A 103 -17.40 2.69 -4.42
CA ALA A 103 -17.93 2.60 -3.06
C ALA A 103 -19.20 3.46 -2.94
N GLN A 104 -20.32 2.80 -2.61
CA GLN A 104 -21.60 3.48 -2.40
C GLN A 104 -21.65 4.07 -0.99
N PRO A 105 -22.53 5.07 -0.76
CA PRO A 105 -22.81 5.52 0.60
C PRO A 105 -23.16 4.35 1.51
N ARG A 106 -22.70 4.41 2.77
CA ARG A 106 -23.02 3.37 3.75
C ARG A 106 -24.54 3.28 3.91
N PRO A 107 -25.14 2.08 3.87
CA PRO A 107 -26.56 1.94 4.13
C PRO A 107 -26.87 2.32 5.58
N ALA A 108 -28.12 2.72 5.83
CA ALA A 108 -28.61 2.93 7.18
C ALA A 108 -28.46 1.62 7.99
N HIS A 109 -27.88 1.73 9.18
CA HIS A 109 -27.76 0.61 10.11
C HIS A 109 -27.98 1.10 11.54
N ILE A 110 -28.49 0.21 12.39
CA ILE A 110 -28.77 0.50 13.80
C ILE A 110 -27.56 0.05 14.62
N VAL A 111 -26.94 0.98 15.34
CA VAL A 111 -25.89 0.68 16.30
C VAL A 111 -26.54 0.35 17.65
N ARG A 112 -26.25 -0.84 18.20
CA ARG A 112 -26.78 -1.26 19.51
C ARG A 112 -25.80 -0.86 20.62
N THR A 113 -26.32 -0.28 21.69
CA THR A 113 -25.54 0.18 22.86
C THR A 113 -25.32 -0.91 23.92
N LYS A 114 -25.91 -2.10 23.76
CA LYS A 114 -25.79 -3.18 24.75
C LYS A 114 -24.36 -3.73 24.76
N GLY A 115 -23.60 -3.46 25.82
CA GLY A 115 -22.20 -3.86 25.97
C GLY A 115 -21.18 -2.91 25.30
N ASN A 116 -21.63 -1.76 24.78
CA ASN A 116 -20.78 -0.72 24.21
C ASN A 116 -21.29 0.65 24.65
N GLU A 117 -20.97 1.02 25.89
CA GLU A 117 -21.35 2.31 26.46
C GLU A 117 -20.56 3.44 25.78
N PRO A 118 -21.22 4.51 25.29
CA PRO A 118 -20.53 5.63 24.68
C PRO A 118 -19.60 6.31 25.69
N THR A 119 -18.30 6.33 25.38
CA THR A 119 -17.31 6.97 26.25
C THR A 119 -17.32 8.49 26.02
N LEU A 120 -17.45 9.26 27.10
CA LEU A 120 -17.27 10.71 27.06
C LEU A 120 -15.77 11.03 26.90
N LEU A 121 -15.41 11.74 25.83
CA LEU A 121 -14.05 12.21 25.59
C LEU A 121 -13.98 13.71 25.90
N GLN A 122 -12.92 14.14 26.58
CA GLN A 122 -12.65 15.55 26.89
C GLN A 122 -11.32 15.99 26.23
N PRO A 123 -11.21 17.25 25.76
CA PRO A 123 -9.95 17.78 25.28
C PRO A 123 -8.87 17.69 26.36
N ILE A 124 -7.69 17.20 25.99
CA ILE A 124 -6.53 17.22 26.88
C ILE A 124 -6.05 18.68 27.02
N PRO A 125 -5.72 19.16 28.23
CA PRO A 125 -5.17 20.50 28.41
C PRO A 125 -3.83 20.66 27.68
N LEU A 126 -3.55 21.89 27.21
CA LEU A 126 -2.26 22.24 26.61
C LEU A 126 -1.13 22.04 27.63
N GLN A 127 -0.23 21.10 27.36
CA GLN A 127 0.97 20.90 28.17
C GLN A 127 2.17 21.60 27.52
N HIS A 128 2.71 22.63 28.17
CA HIS A 128 4.03 23.16 27.86
C HIS A 128 5.10 22.23 28.48
N GLN A 129 5.77 21.42 27.67
CA GLN A 129 6.97 20.69 28.11
C GLN A 129 8.19 21.61 28.01
N LEU A 130 8.60 22.18 29.13
CA LEU A 130 9.88 22.88 29.26
C LEU A 130 10.99 21.84 29.44
N LEU A 131 11.96 21.82 28.54
CA LEU A 131 13.16 20.99 28.62
C LEU A 131 14.28 21.86 29.22
N VAL A 132 14.43 21.83 30.55
CA VAL A 132 15.52 22.51 31.25
C VAL A 132 16.50 21.46 31.75
N ARG A 133 17.75 21.50 31.25
CA ARG A 133 18.84 20.58 31.64
C ARG A 133 18.51 19.08 31.50
N GLY A 134 17.78 18.69 30.45
CA GLY A 134 17.60 17.27 30.11
C GLY A 134 16.57 16.51 30.94
N ILE A 135 15.78 17.17 31.79
CA ILE A 135 14.72 16.54 32.58
C ILE A 135 13.37 17.23 32.28
N LEU A 136 12.32 16.43 32.13
CA LEU A 136 10.98 16.81 31.70
C LEU A 136 10.08 17.05 32.93
N TYR A 137 9.62 18.28 33.17
CA TYR A 137 8.72 18.60 34.29
C TYR A 137 7.33 19.03 33.79
N PRO A 138 6.24 18.40 34.25
CA PRO A 138 4.88 18.91 34.02
C PRO A 138 4.56 20.02 35.05
N LEU A 139 4.21 21.21 34.58
CA LEU A 139 3.75 22.34 35.41
C LEU A 139 2.25 22.22 35.69
N THR A 140 1.88 21.47 36.73
CA THR A 140 0.52 21.51 37.30
C THR A 140 0.61 21.37 38.81
N GLU A 141 0.89 22.46 39.54
CA GLU A 141 0.39 22.71 40.91
C GLU A 141 0.53 24.21 41.23
N HIS A 142 -0.52 24.98 41.00
CA HIS A 142 -0.80 26.19 41.77
C HIS A 142 -2.16 25.97 42.43
N THR A 143 -2.24 26.27 43.74
CA THR A 143 -3.37 26.07 44.67
C THR A 143 -3.44 24.60 45.17
N VAL A 144 -3.18 24.22 46.43
CA VAL A 144 -3.81 24.66 47.69
C VAL A 144 -2.93 24.26 48.91
N LEU A 145 -2.57 25.27 49.72
CA LEU A 145 -2.46 25.29 51.19
C LEU A 145 -2.06 24.03 51.99
N VAL A 146 -0.88 24.14 52.63
CA VAL A 146 -0.65 24.01 54.09
C VAL A 146 -1.60 23.09 54.86
N LYS A 147 -1.14 21.88 55.24
CA LYS A 147 -1.38 21.29 56.58
C LYS A 147 -0.71 19.92 56.79
N HIS A 148 -0.07 19.79 57.97
CA HIS A 148 0.41 18.57 58.67
C HIS A 148 1.61 17.86 58.03
N ARG A 149 2.85 17.85 58.57
CA ARG A 149 3.42 17.63 59.93
C ARG A 149 2.97 16.30 60.58
N LEU A 150 3.98 15.49 60.97
CA LEU A 150 3.96 14.16 61.62
C LEU A 150 3.76 13.00 60.61
N GLN A 151 4.53 11.91 60.57
CA GLN A 151 5.45 11.29 61.53
C GLN A 151 6.49 10.42 60.78
N LEU A 152 7.73 10.42 61.27
CA LEU A 152 8.73 9.41 61.00
C LEU A 152 8.28 8.08 61.63
N LEU A 153 8.34 6.98 60.88
CA LEU A 153 8.29 5.62 61.43
C LEU A 153 9.55 4.85 60.98
N PRO A 154 10.18 4.07 61.88
CA PRO A 154 11.52 3.52 61.70
C PRO A 154 11.53 2.23 60.87
N LEU A 155 12.67 1.99 60.21
CA LEU A 155 13.01 0.78 59.45
C LEU A 155 13.31 -0.39 60.41
N PRO A 156 12.88 -1.63 60.11
CA PRO A 156 13.42 -2.83 60.72
C PRO A 156 14.69 -3.31 59.99
N CYS A 157 15.50 -4.04 60.76
CA CYS A 157 16.86 -4.54 60.56
C CYS A 157 17.22 -5.13 59.18
#